data_AF-A0AAU6TXV6-F1
#
_entry.id   AF-A0AAU6TXV6-F1
#
_cell.length_a   1.000
_cell.length_b   1.000
_cell.length_c   1.000
_cell.angle_alpha   90.00
_cell.angle_beta   90.00
_cell.angle_gamma   90.00
#
_symmetry.space_group_name_H-M   'P 1'
#
loop_
_entity.id
_entity.type
_entity.pdbx_description
1 polymer ?
#
loop_
_entity_poly.entity_id
_entity_poly.type
_entity_poly.pdbx_seq_one_letter_code
_entity_poly.pdbx_strand_id
1 'polypeptide(L)'
;MSKHTNPQAPSDPIVLGKLGSSYGIKGWLRVFSSTENTESIFDYQPWFIQRNGVWQHIEPEDWKSHNQDMIVKLKGVDDRDAANVLTNAEIVVDSSQLPELDGDDYYWKDLMGCRVVTTGGYDLGTVTDLMETGSNDVLVIKANLKDAFGMKERLVPFLDGQVIRKVDLTEKLIEVEWDPGF
;
A
#
# COMPACT_ATOMS: atom_id res chain seq x y z
N MET A 1 36.66 9.99 9.15
CA MET A 1 36.73 9.04 8.01
C MET A 1 35.32 8.64 7.67
N SER A 2 34.76 9.26 6.63
CA SER A 2 33.35 9.08 6.24
C SER A 2 33.18 7.68 5.65
N LYS A 3 32.38 6.85 6.31
CA LYS A 3 31.95 5.56 5.75
C LYS A 3 30.96 5.88 4.63
N HIS A 4 31.42 5.88 3.39
CA HIS A 4 30.53 5.73 2.24
C HIS A 4 30.07 4.28 2.23
N THR A 5 29.01 3.97 2.98
CA THR A 5 28.29 2.71 2.84
C THR A 5 27.60 2.77 1.49
N ASN A 6 28.20 2.14 0.48
CA ASN A 6 27.54 1.92 -0.80
C ASN A 6 26.28 1.10 -0.50
N PRO A 7 25.07 1.56 -0.87
CA PRO A 7 23.86 0.80 -0.59
C PRO A 7 23.96 -0.59 -1.22
N GLN A 8 23.84 -1.60 -0.38
CA GLN A 8 23.83 -3.00 -0.80
C GLN A 8 22.51 -3.27 -1.54
N ALA A 9 22.52 -4.21 -2.49
CA ALA A 9 21.31 -4.58 -3.23
C ALA A 9 20.15 -4.90 -2.28
N PRO A 10 18.90 -4.58 -2.65
CA PRO A 10 17.74 -4.85 -1.82
C PRO A 10 17.64 -6.36 -1.51
N SER A 11 17.39 -6.67 -0.25
CA SER A 11 17.22 -8.03 0.24
C SER A 11 15.84 -8.58 -0.09
N ASP A 12 14.82 -7.73 -0.04
CA ASP A 12 13.44 -8.03 -0.43
C ASP A 12 12.90 -6.89 -1.31
N PRO A 13 13.06 -7.00 -2.65
CA PRO A 13 12.80 -5.89 -3.57
C PRO A 13 11.30 -5.69 -3.84
N ILE A 14 10.81 -4.47 -3.59
CA ILE A 14 9.44 -4.04 -3.92
C ILE A 14 9.49 -2.94 -4.99
N VAL A 15 8.71 -3.12 -6.06
CA VAL A 15 8.55 -2.11 -7.11
C VAL A 15 7.57 -1.04 -6.63
N LEU A 16 8.05 0.20 -6.52
CA LEU A 16 7.22 1.36 -6.14
C LEU A 16 6.76 2.20 -7.34
N GLY A 17 7.37 2.01 -8.50
CA GLY A 17 7.04 2.78 -9.68
C GLY A 17 8.00 2.54 -10.83
N LYS A 18 8.01 3.45 -11.79
CA LYS A 18 8.77 3.31 -13.03
C LYS A 18 9.24 4.66 -13.56
N LEU A 19 10.46 4.68 -14.09
CA LEU A 19 11.00 5.80 -14.85
C LEU A 19 10.42 5.81 -16.27
N GLY A 20 9.91 6.96 -16.66
CA GLY A 20 9.35 7.23 -17.98
C GLY A 20 10.36 7.81 -18.95
N SER A 21 9.85 8.52 -19.96
CA SER A 21 10.66 9.16 -20.99
C SER A 21 11.45 10.36 -20.45
N SER A 22 12.55 10.68 -21.13
CA SER A 22 13.35 11.86 -20.83
C SER A 22 12.58 13.16 -21.10
N TYR A 23 12.70 14.08 -20.14
CA TYR A 23 12.10 15.40 -20.17
C TYR A 23 13.20 16.47 -20.37
N GLY A 24 13.07 17.27 -21.43
CA GLY A 24 14.07 18.29 -21.78
C GLY A 24 15.45 17.70 -22.13
N ILE A 25 16.50 18.52 -21.91
CA ILE A 25 17.90 18.19 -22.24
C ILE A 25 18.83 18.03 -21.02
N LYS A 26 18.35 18.39 -19.82
CA LYS A 26 19.16 18.40 -18.59
C LYS A 26 19.08 17.10 -17.78
N GLY A 27 18.74 15.98 -18.44
CA GLY A 27 18.63 14.67 -17.81
C GLY A 27 17.44 14.46 -16.87
N TRP A 28 16.35 15.21 -17.04
CA TRP A 28 15.12 14.95 -16.28
C TRP A 28 14.38 13.74 -16.86
N LEU A 29 13.66 13.02 -16.00
CA LEU A 29 12.89 11.83 -16.34
C LEU A 29 11.48 11.95 -15.79
N ARG A 30 10.49 11.47 -16.55
CA ARG A 30 9.15 11.27 -15.99
C ARG A 30 9.17 10.16 -14.94
N VAL A 31 8.29 10.23 -13.95
CA VAL A 31 8.09 9.21 -12.93
C VAL A 31 6.63 8.80 -12.93
N PHE A 32 6.39 7.50 -12.95
CA PHE A 32 5.09 6.90 -12.74
C PHE A 32 5.13 6.19 -11.40
N SER A 33 4.38 6.70 -10.42
CA SER A 33 4.29 6.07 -9.10
C SER A 33 3.16 5.05 -9.05
N SER A 34 3.38 3.97 -8.30
CA SER A 34 2.38 2.96 -7.95
C SER A 34 1.87 3.12 -6.50
N THR A 35 2.29 4.17 -5.79
CA THR A 35 1.81 4.50 -4.43
C THR A 35 0.44 5.20 -4.48
N GLU A 36 -0.37 5.04 -3.41
CA GLU A 36 -1.71 5.67 -3.31
C GLU A 36 -1.66 7.19 -3.47
N ASN A 37 -0.71 7.85 -2.79
CA ASN A 37 -0.32 9.21 -3.10
C ASN A 37 0.93 9.17 -3.97
N THR A 38 0.84 9.66 -5.21
CA THR A 38 1.91 9.55 -6.20
C THR A 38 3.21 10.21 -5.76
N GLU A 39 3.17 11.29 -4.98
CA GLU A 39 4.35 12.04 -4.54
C GLU A 39 5.16 11.30 -3.47
N SER A 40 4.51 10.42 -2.70
CA SER A 40 5.15 9.66 -1.61
C SER A 40 6.25 8.73 -2.08
N ILE A 41 6.33 8.40 -3.38
CA ILE A 41 7.45 7.62 -3.94
C ILE A 41 8.82 8.22 -3.60
N PHE A 42 8.92 9.55 -3.48
CA PHE A 42 10.18 10.25 -3.20
C PHE A 42 10.59 10.18 -1.73
N ASP A 43 9.67 9.82 -0.82
CA ASP A 43 9.95 9.67 0.60
C ASP A 43 10.66 8.33 0.90
N TYR A 44 10.49 7.33 0.01
CA TYR A 44 11.15 6.03 0.11
C TYR A 44 12.54 6.09 -0.51
N GLN A 45 13.57 5.88 0.29
CA GLN A 45 14.98 5.83 -0.14
C GLN A 45 15.70 4.70 0.59
N PRO A 46 16.76 4.12 0.02
CA PRO A 46 17.35 4.40 -1.29
C PRO A 46 16.56 3.77 -2.46
N TRP A 47 16.61 4.39 -3.65
CA TRP A 47 16.07 3.80 -4.87
C TRP A 47 17.08 2.89 -5.57
N PHE A 48 16.56 1.79 -6.12
CA PHE A 48 17.31 0.85 -6.94
C PHE A 48 16.60 0.65 -8.28
N ILE A 49 17.40 0.32 -9.29
CA ILE A 49 16.93 -0.17 -10.58
C ILE A 49 17.68 -1.44 -10.93
N GLN A 50 17.04 -2.36 -11.64
CA GLN A 50 17.70 -3.54 -12.16
C GLN A 50 17.99 -3.37 -13.64
N ARG A 51 19.26 -3.51 -14.05
CA ARG A 51 19.68 -3.45 -15.45
C ARG A 51 20.60 -4.60 -15.77
N ASN A 52 20.25 -5.39 -16.79
CA ASN A 52 20.99 -6.59 -17.18
C ASN A 52 21.27 -7.55 -16.01
N GLY A 53 20.30 -7.69 -15.09
CA GLY A 53 20.44 -8.51 -13.88
C GLY A 53 21.33 -7.92 -12.78
N VAL A 54 21.84 -6.69 -12.96
CA VAL A 54 22.66 -5.98 -11.98
C VAL A 54 21.84 -4.88 -11.32
N TRP A 55 21.84 -4.87 -9.98
CA TRP A 55 21.24 -3.79 -9.21
C TRP A 55 22.11 -2.55 -9.25
N GLN A 56 21.50 -1.41 -9.56
CA GLN A 56 22.14 -0.10 -9.54
C GLN A 56 21.36 0.82 -8.61
N HIS A 57 22.08 1.47 -7.71
CA HIS A 57 21.52 2.51 -6.87
C HIS A 57 21.34 3.80 -7.68
N ILE A 58 20.19 4.44 -7.53
CA ILE A 58 19.92 5.76 -8.07
C ILE A 58 19.39 6.65 -6.95
N GLU A 59 19.73 7.94 -7.00
CA GLU A 59 19.33 8.89 -5.96
C GLU A 59 18.63 10.08 -6.63
N PRO A 60 17.38 10.40 -6.25
CA PRO A 60 16.73 11.65 -6.61
C PRO A 60 17.53 12.85 -6.09
N GLU A 61 17.82 13.81 -6.96
CA GLU A 61 18.45 15.09 -6.64
C GLU A 61 17.41 16.21 -6.47
N ASP A 62 16.42 16.24 -7.36
CA ASP A 62 15.33 17.22 -7.36
C ASP A 62 14.10 16.58 -8.05
N TRP A 63 12.90 17.00 -7.70
CA TRP A 63 11.68 16.53 -8.36
C TRP A 63 10.62 17.62 -8.40
N LYS A 64 9.76 17.56 -9.42
CA LYS A 64 8.70 18.56 -9.64
C LYS A 64 7.46 17.89 -10.20
N SER A 65 6.29 18.37 -9.78
CA SER A 65 5.06 18.15 -10.52
C SER A 65 5.01 19.12 -11.69
N HIS A 66 4.73 18.62 -12.89
CA HIS A 66 4.61 19.43 -14.09
C HIS A 66 3.37 18.98 -14.88
N ASN A 67 2.30 19.77 -14.79
CA ASN A 67 0.96 19.41 -15.23
C ASN A 67 0.45 18.17 -14.48
N GLN A 68 0.07 17.10 -15.20
CA GLN A 68 -0.37 15.81 -14.65
C GLN A 68 0.78 14.80 -14.53
N ASP A 69 2.00 15.15 -14.94
CA ASP A 69 3.18 14.29 -14.88
C ASP A 69 4.08 14.69 -13.71
N MET A 70 4.75 13.70 -13.09
CA MET A 70 5.87 13.95 -12.18
C MET A 70 7.18 13.79 -12.92
N ILE A 71 8.14 14.67 -12.65
CA ILE A 71 9.49 14.60 -13.20
C ILE A 71 10.55 14.59 -12.09
N VAL A 72 11.58 13.79 -12.26
CA VAL A 72 12.72 13.65 -11.35
C VAL A 72 14.03 13.96 -12.07
N LYS A 73 14.94 14.57 -11.34
CA LYS A 73 16.35 14.72 -11.67
C LYS A 73 17.12 13.75 -10.80
N LEU A 74 17.90 12.86 -11.39
CA LEU A 74 18.72 11.89 -10.65
C LEU A 74 20.15 12.40 -10.58
N LYS A 75 20.84 12.14 -9.46
CA LYS A 75 22.26 12.45 -9.31
C LYS A 75 23.09 11.72 -10.37
N GLY A 76 23.96 12.46 -11.07
CA GLY A 76 24.83 11.92 -12.11
C GLY A 76 24.15 11.67 -13.47
N VAL A 77 22.90 12.07 -13.65
CA VAL A 77 22.17 12.00 -14.93
C VAL A 77 21.97 13.41 -15.47
N ASP A 78 22.93 13.94 -16.21
CA ASP A 78 22.99 15.37 -16.57
C ASP A 78 22.53 15.74 -17.98
N ASP A 79 22.35 14.74 -18.83
CA ASP A 79 21.92 14.94 -20.21
C ASP A 79 20.80 13.98 -20.62
N ARG A 80 20.21 14.27 -21.79
CA ARG A 80 19.09 13.50 -22.34
C ARG A 80 19.46 12.06 -22.65
N ASP A 81 20.70 11.79 -23.06
CA ASP A 81 21.14 10.46 -23.45
C ASP A 81 21.29 9.56 -22.22
N ALA A 82 21.89 10.07 -21.15
CA ALA A 82 21.96 9.41 -19.85
C ALA A 82 20.56 9.11 -19.29
N ALA A 83 19.61 10.05 -19.43
CA ALA A 83 18.22 9.81 -19.03
C ALA A 83 17.54 8.73 -19.89
N ASN A 84 17.71 8.76 -21.22
CA ASN A 84 17.12 7.76 -22.12
C ASN A 84 17.55 6.33 -21.77
N VAL A 85 18.77 6.16 -21.29
CA VAL A 85 19.31 4.86 -20.84
C VAL A 85 18.56 4.29 -19.64
N LEU A 86 17.91 5.13 -18.85
CA LEU A 86 17.11 4.76 -17.66
C LEU A 86 15.60 4.71 -17.95
N THR A 87 15.18 5.07 -19.16
CA THR A 87 13.77 5.02 -19.54
C THR A 87 13.24 3.59 -19.44
N ASN A 88 12.04 3.44 -18.89
CA ASN A 88 11.38 2.18 -18.55
C ASN A 88 12.01 1.36 -17.40
N ALA A 89 13.02 1.86 -16.70
CA ALA A 89 13.53 1.17 -15.52
C ALA A 89 12.52 1.22 -14.36
N GLU A 90 12.32 0.08 -13.69
CA GLU A 90 11.49 -0.01 -12.49
C GLU A 90 12.23 0.58 -11.29
N ILE A 91 11.53 1.40 -10.53
CA ILE A 91 12.01 1.99 -9.29
C ILE A 91 11.69 1.01 -8.17
N VAL A 92 12.72 0.51 -7.51
CA VAL A 92 12.65 -0.52 -6.48
C VAL A 92 13.20 0.02 -5.17
N VAL A 93 12.58 -0.35 -4.06
CA VAL A 93 13.13 -0.18 -2.72
C VAL A 93 13.17 -1.53 -2.00
N ASP A 94 13.86 -1.60 -0.88
CA ASP A 94 13.75 -2.74 0.02
C ASP A 94 12.45 -2.64 0.81
N SER A 95 11.78 -3.77 1.07
CA SER A 95 10.52 -3.79 1.83
C SER A 95 10.64 -3.16 3.22
N SER A 96 11.82 -3.18 3.83
CA SER A 96 12.10 -2.49 5.11
C SER A 96 11.96 -0.97 5.07
N GLN A 97 11.90 -0.36 3.89
CA GLN A 97 11.69 1.10 3.72
C GLN A 97 10.22 1.48 3.65
N LEU A 98 9.34 0.52 3.39
CA LEU A 98 7.92 0.76 3.50
C LEU A 98 7.57 0.83 4.99
N PRO A 99 6.57 1.64 5.40
CA PRO A 99 5.99 1.46 6.72
C PRO A 99 5.66 -0.02 6.88
N GLU A 100 5.95 -0.60 8.05
CA GLU A 100 5.39 -1.91 8.37
C GLU A 100 3.90 -1.78 8.07
N LEU A 101 3.41 -2.56 7.10
CA LEU A 101 2.00 -2.88 7.06
C LEU A 101 1.74 -3.37 8.49
N ASP A 102 0.90 -2.66 9.24
CA ASP A 102 0.38 -3.23 10.48
C ASP A 102 0.01 -4.67 10.14
N GLY A 103 0.40 -5.64 10.97
CA GLY A 103 0.34 -7.08 10.68
C GLY A 103 -1.07 -7.65 10.49
N ASP A 104 -2.00 -6.78 10.10
CA ASP A 104 -3.43 -6.85 10.03
C ASP A 104 -3.92 -6.71 8.57
N ASP A 105 -3.06 -6.97 7.58
CA ASP A 105 -3.51 -7.25 6.21
C ASP A 105 -4.15 -8.65 6.16
N TYR A 106 -5.47 -8.69 6.27
CA TYR A 106 -6.25 -9.91 6.21
C TYR A 106 -6.65 -10.25 4.78
N TYR A 107 -6.36 -11.46 4.32
CA TYR A 107 -7.00 -11.92 3.09
C TYR A 107 -8.51 -12.06 3.32
N TRP A 108 -9.32 -11.50 2.42
CA TRP A 108 -10.79 -11.56 2.51
C TRP A 108 -11.33 -12.99 2.73
N LYS A 109 -10.72 -13.97 2.08
CA LYS A 109 -11.06 -15.40 2.24
C LYS A 109 -10.93 -15.90 3.69
N ASP A 110 -10.05 -15.31 4.49
CA ASP A 110 -9.77 -15.73 5.86
C ASP A 110 -10.76 -15.07 6.84
N LEU A 111 -11.34 -13.92 6.46
CA LEU A 111 -12.41 -13.25 7.21
C LEU A 111 -13.78 -13.93 7.03
N MET A 112 -13.97 -14.65 5.94
CA MET A 112 -15.22 -15.37 5.64
C MET A 112 -15.54 -16.40 6.74
N GLY A 113 -16.77 -16.34 7.25
CA GLY A 113 -17.21 -17.22 8.33
C GLY A 113 -16.72 -16.82 9.72
N CYS A 114 -16.00 -15.71 9.86
CA CYS A 114 -15.68 -15.17 11.18
C CYS A 114 -16.94 -14.64 11.87
N ARG A 115 -17.02 -14.88 13.18
CA ARG A 115 -18.04 -14.30 14.05
C ARG A 115 -17.69 -12.85 14.33
N VAL A 116 -18.67 -11.96 14.26
CA VAL A 116 -18.47 -10.53 14.51
C VAL A 116 -19.15 -10.14 15.81
N VAL A 117 -18.38 -9.60 16.74
CA VAL A 117 -18.87 -9.17 18.06
C VAL A 117 -18.55 -7.69 18.27
N THR A 118 -19.43 -6.97 18.94
CA THR A 118 -19.12 -5.60 19.35
C THR A 118 -18.19 -5.58 20.55
N THR A 119 -17.51 -4.46 20.80
CA THR A 119 -16.75 -4.20 22.05
C THR A 119 -17.63 -4.29 23.31
N GLY A 120 -18.95 -4.13 23.16
CA GLY A 120 -19.94 -4.37 24.21
C GLY A 120 -20.32 -5.85 24.41
N GLY A 121 -19.72 -6.77 23.64
CA GLY A 121 -19.98 -8.20 23.68
C GLY A 121 -21.25 -8.66 22.93
N TYR A 122 -21.88 -7.78 22.14
CA TYR A 122 -23.05 -8.16 21.35
C TYR A 122 -22.63 -8.92 20.10
N ASP A 123 -23.27 -10.07 19.85
CA ASP A 123 -23.00 -10.90 18.67
C ASP A 123 -23.81 -10.41 17.46
N LEU A 124 -23.12 -9.75 16.53
CA LEU A 124 -23.72 -9.22 15.31
C LEU A 124 -24.02 -10.32 14.28
N GLY A 125 -23.38 -11.48 14.40
CA GLY A 125 -23.54 -12.62 13.51
C GLY A 125 -22.24 -13.07 12.86
N THR A 126 -22.30 -13.48 11.59
CA THR A 126 -21.17 -14.09 10.88
C THR A 126 -20.95 -13.42 9.53
N VAL A 127 -19.68 -13.19 9.18
CA VAL A 127 -19.29 -12.67 7.86
C VAL A 127 -19.66 -13.69 6.78
N THR A 128 -20.48 -13.27 5.83
CA THR A 128 -20.92 -14.09 4.70
C THR A 128 -20.45 -13.57 3.35
N ASP A 129 -20.03 -12.32 3.27
CA ASP A 129 -19.48 -11.74 2.05
C ASP A 129 -18.65 -10.49 2.36
N LEU A 130 -17.90 -10.01 1.37
CA LEU A 130 -17.23 -8.71 1.39
C LEU A 130 -17.60 -7.92 0.13
N MET A 131 -17.97 -6.65 0.32
CA MET A 131 -18.34 -5.75 -0.75
C MET A 131 -17.28 -4.65 -0.91
N GLU A 132 -16.61 -4.64 -2.06
CA GLU A 132 -15.68 -3.58 -2.46
C GLU A 132 -16.48 -2.33 -2.85
N THR A 133 -16.26 -1.21 -2.16
CA THR A 133 -16.99 0.05 -2.45
C THR A 133 -16.13 1.13 -3.11
N GLY A 134 -14.93 0.78 -3.57
CA GLY A 134 -13.99 1.66 -4.26
C GLY A 134 -13.19 2.61 -3.35
N SER A 135 -13.57 2.75 -2.08
CA SER A 135 -12.77 3.47 -1.06
C SER A 135 -12.45 2.62 0.15
N ASN A 136 -13.41 1.86 0.68
CA ASN A 136 -13.18 0.89 1.75
C ASN A 136 -14.00 -0.38 1.49
N ASP A 137 -13.52 -1.52 1.95
CA ASP A 137 -14.30 -2.75 1.92
C ASP A 137 -15.39 -2.73 2.99
N VAL A 138 -16.47 -3.46 2.74
CA VAL A 138 -17.60 -3.58 3.67
C VAL A 138 -17.86 -5.05 3.95
N LEU A 139 -17.84 -5.42 5.22
CA LEU A 139 -18.25 -6.75 5.68
C LEU A 139 -19.76 -6.88 5.56
N VAL A 140 -20.21 -7.94 4.88
CA VAL A 140 -21.61 -8.36 4.86
C VAL A 140 -21.79 -9.42 5.94
N ILE A 141 -22.47 -9.04 7.01
CA ILE A 141 -22.67 -9.87 8.20
C ILE A 141 -24.10 -10.36 8.21
N LYS A 142 -24.27 -11.68 8.16
CA LYS A 142 -25.57 -12.31 8.38
C LYS A 142 -25.88 -12.35 9.87
N ALA A 143 -26.95 -11.68 10.25
CA ALA A 143 -27.41 -11.63 11.63
C ALA A 143 -27.93 -12.99 12.12
N ASN A 144 -27.85 -13.21 13.43
CA ASN A 144 -28.40 -14.41 14.07
C ASN A 144 -29.93 -14.47 13.96
N LEU A 145 -30.50 -15.68 13.92
CA LEU A 145 -31.96 -15.88 13.81
C LEU A 145 -32.78 -15.23 14.94
N LYS A 146 -32.17 -14.98 16.09
CA LYS A 146 -32.77 -14.35 17.28
C LYS A 146 -32.10 -13.01 17.59
N ASP A 147 -31.77 -12.26 16.55
CA ASP A 147 -31.20 -10.93 16.72
C ASP A 147 -32.17 -10.01 17.48
N ALA A 148 -31.66 -9.34 18.51
CA ALA A 148 -32.47 -8.50 19.40
C ALA A 148 -33.07 -7.28 18.68
N PHE A 149 -32.50 -6.89 17.55
CA PHE A 149 -32.92 -5.74 16.74
C PHE A 149 -33.70 -6.17 15.49
N GLY A 150 -33.94 -7.47 15.31
CA GLY A 150 -34.69 -8.00 14.16
C GLY A 150 -33.96 -7.86 12.82
N MET A 151 -32.65 -7.61 12.84
CA MET A 151 -31.84 -7.47 11.64
C MET A 151 -31.66 -8.83 10.95
N LYS A 152 -31.58 -8.82 9.62
CA LYS A 152 -31.22 -10.01 8.82
C LYS A 152 -29.78 -9.98 8.34
N GLU A 153 -29.29 -8.78 8.08
CA GLU A 153 -27.99 -8.49 7.51
C GLU A 153 -27.51 -7.15 8.03
N ARG A 154 -26.19 -6.99 8.16
CA ARG A 154 -25.52 -5.75 8.54
C ARG A 154 -24.34 -5.50 7.62
N LEU A 155 -24.14 -4.24 7.27
CA LEU A 155 -23.03 -3.77 6.44
C LEU A 155 -22.09 -2.97 7.33
N VAL A 156 -20.94 -3.54 7.64
CA VAL A 156 -19.96 -2.94 8.55
C VAL A 156 -18.70 -2.59 7.76
N PRO A 157 -18.32 -1.31 7.66
CA PRO A 157 -17.09 -0.89 6.99
C PRO A 157 -15.86 -1.55 7.62
N PHE A 158 -14.99 -2.11 6.80
CA PHE A 158 -13.71 -2.65 7.22
C PHE A 158 -12.69 -1.51 7.37
N LEU A 159 -12.85 -0.72 8.43
CA LEU A 159 -11.96 0.39 8.78
C LEU A 159 -11.13 -0.02 10.00
N ASP A 160 -9.89 -0.42 9.76
CA ASP A 160 -8.99 -0.80 10.84
C ASP A 160 -8.72 0.37 11.82
N GLY A 161 -8.65 0.06 13.11
CA GLY A 161 -8.45 1.04 14.18
C GLY A 161 -9.63 2.01 14.42
N GLN A 162 -10.67 2.02 13.58
CA GLN A 162 -11.87 2.84 13.76
C GLN A 162 -13.10 1.99 14.04
N VAL A 163 -13.42 1.07 13.13
CA VAL A 163 -14.55 0.17 13.23
C VAL A 163 -14.07 -1.22 13.62
N ILE A 164 -13.02 -1.73 12.97
CA ILE A 164 -12.40 -3.01 13.35
C ILE A 164 -11.42 -2.74 14.49
N ARG A 165 -11.61 -3.42 15.61
CA ARG A 165 -10.78 -3.27 16.82
C ARG A 165 -9.77 -4.39 16.96
N LYS A 166 -10.15 -5.59 16.54
CA LYS A 166 -9.30 -6.77 16.57
C LYS A 166 -9.83 -7.83 15.62
N VAL A 167 -8.94 -8.53 14.93
CA VAL A 167 -9.26 -9.79 14.26
C VAL A 167 -8.40 -10.90 14.85
N ASP A 168 -9.04 -12.01 15.18
CA ASP A 168 -8.40 -13.23 15.63
C ASP A 168 -8.79 -14.36 14.67
N LEU A 169 -7.92 -14.62 13.70
CA LEU A 169 -8.15 -15.69 12.70
C LEU A 169 -8.06 -17.10 13.31
N THR A 170 -7.41 -17.26 14.46
CA THR A 170 -7.32 -18.56 15.15
C THR A 170 -8.67 -18.92 15.73
N GLU A 171 -9.33 -17.97 16.40
CA GLU A 171 -10.65 -18.12 16.99
C GLU A 171 -11.80 -17.77 16.02
N LYS A 172 -11.47 -17.33 14.80
CA LYS A 172 -12.43 -16.81 13.80
C LYS A 172 -13.35 -15.73 14.38
N LEU A 173 -12.76 -14.76 15.06
CA LEU A 173 -13.46 -13.70 15.76
C LEU A 173 -13.01 -12.33 15.25
N ILE A 174 -13.96 -11.47 14.94
CA ILE A 174 -13.73 -10.06 14.62
C ILE A 174 -14.44 -9.22 15.68
N GLU A 175 -13.70 -8.38 16.38
CA GLU A 175 -14.23 -7.41 17.33
C GLU A 175 -14.37 -6.05 16.65
N VAL A 176 -15.56 -5.45 16.76
CA VAL A 176 -15.88 -4.17 16.12
C VAL A 176 -16.46 -3.16 17.11
N GLU A 177 -16.25 -1.88 16.83
CA GLU A 177 -17.00 -0.79 17.44
C GLU A 177 -18.13 -0.37 16.50
N TRP A 178 -19.31 -0.96 16.71
CA TRP A 178 -20.49 -0.75 15.86
C TRP A 178 -21.77 -0.78 16.70
N ASP A 179 -22.77 0.02 16.31
CA ASP A 179 -24.09 -0.01 16.94
C ASP A 179 -24.90 -1.20 16.40
N PRO A 180 -25.33 -2.16 17.24
CA PRO A 180 -26.13 -3.30 16.82
C PRO A 180 -27.47 -2.96 16.13
N GLY A 181 -28.01 -1.77 16.37
CA GLY A 181 -29.31 -1.32 15.84
C GLY A 181 -29.24 -0.53 14.54
N PHE A 182 -28.03 -0.25 14.02
CA PHE A 182 -27.80 0.45 12.75
C PHE A 182 -27.93 -0.52 11.56
#